data_AF-A0A4Q1FW28-F1
#
_entry.id   AF-A0A4Q1FW28-F1
#
_cell.length_a   1.000
_cell.length_b   1.000
_cell.length_c   1.000
_cell.angle_alpha   90.00
_cell.angle_beta   90.00
_cell.angle_gamma   90.00
#
_symmetry.space_group_name_H-M   'P 1'
#
loop_
_entity.id
_entity.type
_entity.pdbx_description
1 polymer ?
#
loop_
_entity_poly.entity_id
_entity_poly.type
_entity_poly.pdbx_seq_one_letter_code
_entity_poly.pdbx_strand_id
1 'polypeptide(L)'
;MSLALDKSYIFESKFKNIKLVSTEFDEPFYGFTLWRFRLYFDDNLFIHSLLDYEGKGCGLEADLEKFKLESGDGAFVFIPYGLIIMNTHDLSLKKYDAEVGTNNTFIENNFWDDKLFVLRQRSVWVVDLKEQKLLQKTYPFEKLKFEKMWRQGDNVKFLYKDKLTGEAQTLEYSLENKNFINDVV
;
A
#
# COMPACT_ATOMS: atom_id res chain seq x y z
N MET A 1 -9.97 22.28 23.53
CA MET A 1 -11.03 21.68 22.68
C MET A 1 -10.59 20.25 22.42
N SER A 2 -11.43 19.27 22.73
CA SER A 2 -11.21 17.89 22.31
C SER A 2 -11.21 17.88 20.78
N LEU A 3 -10.06 17.63 20.15
CA LEU A 3 -10.03 17.27 18.74
C LEU A 3 -10.89 16.01 18.64
N ALA A 4 -12.02 16.10 17.95
CA ALA A 4 -12.81 14.92 17.65
C ALA A 4 -11.94 14.07 16.72
N LEU A 5 -11.26 13.07 17.28
CA LEU A 5 -10.56 12.04 16.50
C LEU A 5 -11.56 11.49 15.49
N ASP A 6 -11.21 11.53 14.21
CA ASP A 6 -12.07 10.98 13.17
C ASP A 6 -12.37 9.50 13.46
N LYS A 7 -13.55 9.06 13.01
CA LYS A 7 -14.04 7.70 13.20
C LYS A 7 -13.00 6.70 12.66
N SER A 8 -12.57 5.76 13.50
CA SER A 8 -11.65 4.69 13.12
C SER A 8 -12.13 3.94 11.87
N TYR A 9 -11.23 3.62 10.93
CA TYR A 9 -11.56 2.69 9.85
C TYR A 9 -11.26 1.27 10.29
N ILE A 10 -12.18 0.36 10.00
CA ILE A 10 -12.01 -1.06 10.29
C ILE A 10 -12.04 -1.79 8.95
N PHE A 11 -10.94 -2.45 8.62
CA PHE A 11 -10.85 -3.33 7.47
C PHE A 11 -10.96 -4.76 7.99
N GLU A 12 -12.01 -5.46 7.61
CA GLU A 12 -12.24 -6.85 8.01
C GLU A 12 -11.97 -7.78 6.83
N SER A 13 -11.27 -8.88 7.11
CA SER A 13 -11.11 -9.97 6.18
C SER A 13 -12.45 -10.67 5.97
N LYS A 14 -12.74 -11.06 4.73
CA LYS A 14 -13.90 -11.85 4.34
C LYS A 14 -13.68 -13.35 4.54
N PHE A 15 -12.42 -13.78 4.69
CA PHE A 15 -12.04 -15.19 4.68
C PHE A 15 -11.55 -15.70 6.03
N LYS A 16 -11.08 -14.82 6.91
CA LYS A 16 -10.45 -15.14 8.19
C LYS A 16 -10.95 -14.14 9.25
N ASN A 17 -10.85 -14.50 10.53
CA ASN A 17 -11.07 -13.54 11.62
C ASN A 17 -9.84 -12.64 11.78
N ILE A 18 -9.58 -11.83 10.74
CA ILE A 18 -8.51 -10.83 10.70
C ILE A 18 -9.17 -9.48 10.55
N LYS A 19 -8.75 -8.52 11.38
CA LYS A 19 -9.15 -7.12 11.26
C LYS A 19 -7.95 -6.21 11.39
N LEU A 20 -7.92 -5.18 10.56
CA LEU A 20 -6.96 -4.10 10.63
C LEU A 20 -7.73 -2.83 11.04
N VAL A 21 -7.47 -2.35 12.23
CA VAL A 21 -8.13 -1.17 12.79
C VAL A 21 -7.21 0.02 12.63
N SER A 22 -7.63 1.05 11.91
CA SER A 22 -6.91 2.30 11.78
C SER A 22 -7.47 3.36 12.74
N THR A 23 -6.58 4.08 13.40
CA THR A 23 -6.91 5.22 14.27
C THR A 23 -6.07 6.42 13.85
N GLU A 24 -6.70 7.59 13.77
CA GLU A 24 -6.00 8.84 13.49
C GLU A 24 -4.92 9.12 14.55
N PHE A 25 -3.78 9.65 14.13
CA PHE A 25 -2.70 10.09 15.01
C PHE A 25 -3.01 11.51 15.53
N ASP A 26 -2.87 11.74 16.84
CA ASP A 26 -3.15 13.03 17.48
C ASP A 26 -2.26 14.18 16.96
N GLU A 27 -1.05 13.88 16.48
CA GLU A 27 -0.08 14.84 15.95
C GLU A 27 0.09 14.69 14.42
N PRO A 28 -0.14 15.74 13.62
CA PRO A 28 0.14 15.69 12.19
C PRO A 28 1.64 15.50 11.94
N PHE A 29 2.00 14.58 11.06
CA PHE A 29 3.39 14.36 10.65
C PHE A 29 3.65 15.08 9.33
N TYR A 30 4.48 16.13 9.37
CA TYR A 30 4.73 17.02 8.22
C TYR A 30 3.46 17.60 7.58
N GLY A 31 2.41 17.84 8.37
CA GLY A 31 1.14 18.39 7.89
C GLY A 31 0.16 17.35 7.33
N PHE A 32 0.48 16.05 7.43
CA PHE A 32 -0.42 14.96 7.06
C PHE A 32 -1.09 14.33 8.29
N THR A 33 -2.39 14.03 8.16
CA THR A 33 -3.06 13.06 9.03
C THR A 33 -2.50 11.67 8.75
N LEU A 34 -1.92 11.05 9.78
CA LEU A 34 -1.43 9.68 9.72
C LEU A 34 -2.42 8.73 10.39
N TRP A 35 -2.63 7.57 9.78
CA TRP A 35 -3.43 6.48 10.34
C TRP A 35 -2.55 5.40 10.95
N ARG A 36 -2.65 5.16 12.26
CA ARG A 36 -1.98 4.03 12.94
C ARG A 36 -2.81 2.77 12.77
N PHE A 37 -2.21 1.65 12.37
CA PHE A 37 -2.94 0.40 12.12
C PHE A 37 -2.63 -0.68 13.15
N ARG A 38 -3.66 -1.21 13.82
CA ARG A 38 -3.55 -2.36 14.71
C ARG A 38 -4.11 -3.60 14.04
N LEU A 39 -3.30 -4.64 13.93
CA LEU A 39 -3.72 -5.92 13.36
C LEU A 39 -4.24 -6.83 14.49
N TYR A 40 -5.41 -7.41 14.29
CA TYR A 40 -5.96 -8.42 15.17
C TYR A 40 -6.22 -9.70 14.41
N PHE A 41 -6.03 -10.82 15.09
CA PHE A 41 -6.33 -12.17 14.63
C PHE A 41 -7.13 -12.86 15.73
N ASP A 42 -8.25 -13.48 15.38
CA ASP A 42 -9.20 -14.09 16.34
C ASP A 42 -9.55 -13.13 17.49
N ASP A 43 -9.86 -11.88 17.15
CA ASP A 43 -10.16 -10.77 18.06
C ASP A 43 -9.05 -10.37 19.05
N ASN A 44 -7.89 -11.00 18.99
CA ASN A 44 -6.73 -10.69 19.80
C ASN A 44 -5.74 -9.81 19.03
N LEU A 45 -5.11 -8.86 19.71
CA LEU A 45 -4.06 -8.03 19.11
C LEU A 45 -2.90 -8.93 18.69
N PHE A 46 -2.52 -8.90 17.41
CA PHE A 46 -1.45 -9.73 16.89
C PHE A 46 -0.10 -9.10 17.22
N ILE A 47 0.68 -9.71 18.11
CA ILE A 47 1.96 -9.18 18.56
C ILE A 47 3.10 -9.78 17.72
N HIS A 48 3.86 -8.92 17.05
CA HIS A 48 5.02 -9.34 16.28
C HIS A 48 6.08 -8.22 16.23
N SER A 49 7.36 -8.58 16.18
CA SER A 49 8.49 -7.62 16.18
C SER A 49 8.49 -6.65 15.00
N LEU A 50 7.88 -7.02 13.88
CA LEU A 50 7.71 -6.19 12.70
C LEU A 50 6.55 -5.18 12.81
N LEU A 51 5.67 -5.35 13.78
CA LEU A 51 4.48 -4.50 13.98
C LEU A 51 4.71 -3.57 15.17
N ASP A 52 5.41 -2.46 14.91
CA ASP A 52 5.62 -1.42 15.90
C ASP A 52 4.37 -0.53 16.01
N TYR A 53 3.44 -0.93 16.88
CA TYR A 53 2.20 -0.20 17.11
C TYR A 53 2.37 1.16 17.80
N GLU A 54 3.55 1.43 18.36
CA GLU A 54 3.83 2.66 19.10
C GLU A 54 4.80 3.59 18.37
N GLY A 55 5.52 3.10 17.36
CA GLY A 55 6.39 3.90 16.51
C GLY A 55 5.64 4.89 15.62
N LYS A 56 6.21 6.09 15.41
CA LYS A 56 5.62 7.16 14.59
C LYS A 56 5.54 6.84 13.08
N GLY A 57 6.21 5.78 12.62
CA GLY A 57 6.28 5.35 11.21
C GLY A 57 5.18 4.36 10.78
N CYS A 58 4.19 4.10 11.63
CA CYS A 58 3.08 3.19 11.39
C CYS A 58 1.95 3.77 10.51
N GLY A 59 2.15 4.99 10.01
CA GLY A 59 1.14 5.80 9.34
C GLY A 59 0.94 5.50 7.87
N LEU A 60 -0.32 5.50 7.41
CA LEU A 60 -0.66 5.76 6.01
C LEU A 60 -1.38 7.11 5.91
N GLU A 61 -1.13 7.87 4.84
CA GLU A 61 -1.65 9.23 4.69
C GLU A 61 -3.11 9.23 4.21
N ALA A 62 -3.94 10.00 4.92
CA ALA A 62 -5.30 10.53 4.68
C ALA A 62 -6.38 9.80 3.84
N ASP A 63 -6.10 9.09 2.74
CA ASP A 63 -7.13 8.44 1.90
C ASP A 63 -7.04 6.91 1.97
N LEU A 64 -7.86 6.31 2.82
CA LEU A 64 -7.96 4.86 2.98
C LEU A 64 -9.10 4.23 2.17
N GLU A 65 -9.89 4.99 1.42
CA GLU A 65 -11.05 4.45 0.69
C GLU A 65 -10.64 3.41 -0.35
N LYS A 66 -9.46 3.59 -0.94
CA LYS A 66 -8.88 2.69 -1.94
C LYS A 66 -7.91 1.68 -1.36
N PHE A 67 -7.86 1.54 -0.04
CA PHE A 67 -7.09 0.50 0.61
C PHE A 67 -7.82 -0.84 0.51
N LYS A 68 -7.09 -1.88 0.09
CA LYS A 68 -7.56 -3.26 0.08
C LYS A 68 -6.72 -4.08 1.04
N LEU A 69 -7.39 -4.68 2.03
CA LEU A 69 -6.72 -5.44 3.08
C LEU A 69 -6.09 -6.74 2.55
N GLU A 70 -6.80 -7.49 1.72
CA GLU A 70 -6.47 -8.89 1.44
C GLU A 70 -6.56 -9.26 -0.04
N SER A 71 -5.86 -10.35 -0.39
CA SER A 71 -5.95 -10.99 -1.70
C SER A 71 -7.36 -11.54 -1.96
N GLY A 72 -7.69 -11.76 -3.23
CA GLY A 72 -9.04 -12.19 -3.64
C GLY A 72 -9.47 -13.55 -3.06
N ASP A 73 -8.52 -14.36 -2.58
CA ASP A 73 -8.71 -15.65 -1.91
C ASP A 73 -8.43 -15.61 -0.39
N GLY A 74 -8.05 -14.45 0.14
CA GLY A 74 -7.71 -14.26 1.55
C GLY A 74 -6.41 -14.94 2.00
N ALA A 75 -5.57 -15.44 1.08
CA ALA A 75 -4.29 -16.08 1.41
C ALA A 75 -3.27 -15.08 1.97
N PHE A 76 -3.37 -13.81 1.59
CA PHE A 76 -2.44 -12.76 1.99
C PHE A 76 -3.15 -11.50 2.49
N VAL A 77 -2.59 -10.89 3.53
CA VAL A 77 -3.03 -9.59 4.07
C VAL A 77 -1.91 -8.56 3.94
N PHE A 78 -2.24 -7.40 3.39
CA PHE A 78 -1.35 -6.25 3.30
C PHE A 78 -1.47 -5.39 4.56
N ILE A 79 -0.31 -5.09 5.17
CA ILE A 79 -0.18 -4.23 6.34
C ILE A 79 0.68 -3.02 5.92
N PRO A 80 0.18 -1.79 5.99
CA PRO A 80 0.81 -0.61 5.40
C PRO A 80 2.03 -0.05 6.16
N TYR A 81 2.67 -0.84 7.02
CA TYR A 81 3.86 -0.47 7.82
C TYR A 81 5.15 -0.55 7.00
N GLY A 82 5.24 0.26 5.95
CA GLY A 82 6.40 0.24 5.05
C GLY A 82 6.48 -1.02 4.18
N LEU A 83 5.31 -1.59 3.83
CA LEU A 83 5.12 -2.80 3.00
C LEU A 83 5.40 -4.12 3.74
N ILE A 84 4.42 -4.53 4.56
CA ILE A 84 4.42 -5.84 5.22
C ILE A 84 3.29 -6.69 4.64
N ILE A 85 3.58 -7.97 4.38
CA ILE A 85 2.60 -8.98 3.96
C ILE A 85 2.53 -10.07 5.01
N MET A 86 1.32 -10.42 5.40
CA MET A 86 1.03 -11.60 6.23
C MET A 86 0.52 -12.73 5.34
N ASN A 87 1.09 -13.92 5.48
CA ASN A 87 0.47 -15.16 5.01
C ASN A 87 -0.56 -15.63 6.05
N THR A 88 -1.82 -15.77 5.65
CA THR A 88 -2.90 -16.06 6.61
C THR A 88 -2.98 -17.53 7.03
N HIS A 89 -2.23 -18.41 6.37
CA HIS A 89 -2.18 -19.84 6.71
C HIS A 89 -1.25 -20.12 7.88
N ASP A 90 -0.05 -19.52 7.88
CA ASP A 90 0.99 -19.74 8.88
C ASP A 90 1.25 -18.51 9.76
N LEU A 91 0.54 -17.40 9.51
CA LEU A 91 0.67 -16.11 10.19
C LEU A 91 2.07 -15.48 10.09
N SER A 92 2.89 -15.95 9.13
CA SER A 92 4.22 -15.38 8.90
C SER A 92 4.11 -13.99 8.31
N LEU A 93 4.96 -13.08 8.82
CA LEU A 93 5.09 -11.72 8.31
C LEU A 93 6.38 -11.57 7.51
N LYS A 94 6.26 -10.97 6.34
CA LYS A 94 7.41 -10.52 5.54
C LYS A 94 7.33 -9.02 5.31
N LYS A 95 8.37 -8.32 5.76
CA LYS A 95 8.60 -6.92 5.44
C LYS A 95 9.47 -6.82 4.20
N TYR A 96 9.13 -5.90 3.31
CA TYR A 96 9.90 -5.59 2.12
C TYR A 96 10.58 -4.24 2.29
N ASP A 97 11.82 -4.13 1.80
CA ASP A 97 12.59 -2.88 1.82
C ASP A 97 12.10 -1.94 0.71
N ALA A 98 10.89 -1.41 0.91
CA ALA A 98 10.29 -0.43 0.02
C ALA A 98 10.74 0.99 0.39
N GLU A 99 11.12 1.78 -0.61
CA GLU A 99 11.54 3.16 -0.39
C GLU A 99 10.32 4.05 -0.09
N VAL A 100 10.16 4.43 1.19
CA VAL A 100 9.16 5.41 1.62
C VAL A 100 9.82 6.78 1.71
N GLY A 101 9.85 7.49 0.58
CA GLY A 101 10.37 8.86 0.51
C GLY A 101 9.34 9.93 0.88
N THR A 102 9.80 11.15 1.14
CA THR A 102 8.93 12.33 1.32
C THR A 102 8.14 12.64 0.04
N ASN A 103 6.95 13.24 0.20
CA ASN A 103 6.06 13.59 -0.90
C ASN A 103 5.65 12.40 -1.79
N ASN A 104 5.52 11.20 -1.21
CA ASN A 104 5.17 9.96 -1.90
C ASN A 104 3.93 9.31 -1.29
N THR A 105 2.87 10.11 -1.18
CA THR A 105 1.58 9.73 -0.59
C THR A 105 1.01 8.48 -1.23
N PHE A 106 0.42 7.61 -0.41
CA PHE A 106 -0.35 6.47 -0.90
C PHE A 106 -1.55 6.94 -1.73
N ILE A 107 -1.88 6.18 -2.77
CA ILE A 107 -3.05 6.43 -3.61
C ILE A 107 -4.02 5.26 -3.52
N GLU A 108 -3.55 4.04 -3.78
CA GLU A 108 -4.38 2.84 -3.74
C GLU A 108 -3.52 1.57 -3.74
N ASN A 109 -4.13 0.43 -3.38
CA ASN A 109 -3.55 -0.88 -3.63
C ASN A 109 -4.57 -1.87 -4.21
N ASN A 110 -4.05 -2.85 -4.94
CA ASN A 110 -4.85 -3.89 -5.56
C ASN A 110 -4.09 -5.22 -5.55
N PHE A 111 -4.86 -6.30 -5.48
CA PHE A 111 -4.36 -7.65 -5.67
C PHE A 111 -4.83 -8.14 -7.03
N TRP A 112 -3.88 -8.45 -7.91
CA TRP A 112 -4.16 -9.01 -9.23
C TRP A 112 -3.20 -10.15 -9.51
N ASP A 113 -3.78 -11.30 -9.78
CA ASP A 113 -3.09 -12.58 -9.77
C ASP A 113 -2.32 -12.71 -8.44
N ASP A 114 -1.28 -13.53 -8.33
CA ASP A 114 -0.51 -13.67 -7.08
C ASP A 114 0.38 -12.45 -6.76
N LYS A 115 -0.07 -11.23 -7.03
CA LYS A 115 0.69 -10.00 -6.86
C LYS A 115 -0.10 -8.93 -6.11
N LEU A 116 0.59 -8.22 -5.23
CA LEU A 116 0.13 -6.95 -4.67
C LEU A 116 0.75 -5.80 -5.44
N PHE A 117 -0.10 -4.87 -5.87
CA PHE A 117 0.28 -3.58 -6.44
C PHE A 117 -0.03 -2.49 -5.42
N VAL A 118 0.96 -1.65 -5.10
CA VAL A 118 0.79 -0.45 -4.28
C VAL A 118 1.18 0.76 -5.11
N LEU A 119 0.22 1.65 -5.33
CA LEU A 119 0.43 2.90 -6.04
C LEU A 119 0.60 4.04 -5.04
N ARG A 120 1.68 4.80 -5.22
CA ARG A 120 1.94 6.05 -4.52
C ARG A 120 2.19 7.16 -5.53
N GLN A 121 2.14 8.41 -5.10
CA GLN A 121 2.29 9.59 -5.97
C GLN A 121 3.56 9.58 -6.82
N ARG A 122 4.64 8.92 -6.38
CA ARG A 122 5.93 8.89 -7.07
C ARG A 122 6.49 7.49 -7.23
N SER A 123 5.81 6.47 -6.72
CA SER A 123 6.32 5.11 -6.81
C SER A 123 5.23 4.09 -7.09
N VAL A 124 5.63 3.04 -7.80
CA VAL A 124 4.85 1.83 -7.98
C VAL A 124 5.62 0.69 -7.33
N TRP A 125 4.95 -0.05 -6.45
CA TRP A 125 5.49 -1.27 -5.85
C TRP A 125 4.68 -2.46 -6.33
N VAL A 126 5.38 -3.51 -6.75
CA VAL A 126 4.80 -4.79 -7.16
C VAL A 126 5.46 -5.88 -6.35
N VAL A 127 4.68 -6.55 -5.50
CA VAL A 127 5.13 -7.70 -4.73
C VAL A 127 4.58 -8.96 -5.37
N ASP A 128 5.47 -9.83 -5.86
CA ASP A 128 5.07 -11.20 -6.21
C ASP A 128 4.95 -12.00 -4.91
N LEU A 129 3.72 -12.39 -4.56
CA LEU A 129 3.40 -13.01 -3.27
C LEU A 129 3.91 -14.45 -3.16
N LYS A 130 4.03 -15.14 -4.30
CA LYS A 130 4.57 -16.52 -4.37
C LYS A 130 6.09 -16.54 -4.35
N GLU A 131 6.72 -15.71 -5.19
CA GLU A 131 8.18 -15.60 -5.21
C GLU A 131 8.72 -14.77 -4.04
N GLN A 132 7.84 -14.05 -3.36
CA GLN A 132 8.14 -13.12 -2.29
C GLN A 132 9.22 -12.10 -2.68
N LYS A 133 9.09 -11.52 -3.87
CA LYS A 133 10.01 -10.52 -4.42
C LYS A 133 9.31 -9.19 -4.59
N LEU A 134 10.02 -8.12 -4.26
CA LEU A 134 9.61 -6.75 -4.55
C LEU A 134 10.26 -6.28 -5.85
N LEU A 135 9.45 -5.76 -6.75
CA LEU A 135 9.88 -4.85 -7.82
C LEU A 135 9.32 -3.47 -7.49
N GLN A 136 10.17 -2.45 -7.52
CA GLN A 136 9.73 -1.08 -7.30
C GLN A 136 10.31 -0.13 -8.35
N LYS A 137 9.54 0.91 -8.66
CA LYS A 137 9.98 2.07 -9.43
C LYS A 137 9.63 3.31 -8.64
N THR A 138 10.62 4.17 -8.42
CA THR A 138 10.47 5.45 -7.72
C THR A 138 11.01 6.56 -8.61
N TYR A 139 10.22 7.62 -8.78
CA TYR A 139 10.57 8.74 -9.64
C TYR A 139 10.88 10.01 -8.83
N PRO A 140 11.76 10.90 -9.35
CA PRO A 140 12.02 12.20 -8.72
C PRO A 140 10.74 13.02 -8.54
N PHE A 141 10.68 13.84 -7.48
CA PHE A 141 9.49 14.63 -7.15
C PHE A 141 9.06 15.56 -8.29
N GLU A 142 10.02 16.08 -9.06
CA GLU A 142 9.78 17.03 -10.14
C GLU A 142 9.42 16.36 -11.47
N LYS A 143 9.47 15.02 -11.55
CA LYS A 143 9.28 14.30 -12.81
C LYS A 143 7.81 14.03 -13.10
N LEU A 144 7.14 13.32 -12.19
CA LEU A 144 5.76 12.89 -12.40
C LEU A 144 4.95 12.84 -11.10
N LYS A 145 3.62 12.76 -11.26
CA LYS A 145 2.68 12.45 -10.19
C LYS A 145 1.68 11.39 -10.67
N PHE A 146 1.70 10.21 -10.06
CA PHE A 146 0.68 9.19 -10.30
C PHE A 146 -0.69 9.62 -9.78
N GLU A 147 -1.74 9.11 -10.41
CA GLU A 147 -3.13 9.46 -10.08
C GLU A 147 -4.01 8.25 -9.79
N LYS A 148 -3.87 7.17 -10.57
CA LYS A 148 -4.64 5.93 -10.41
C LYS A 148 -4.02 4.75 -11.17
N MET A 149 -4.48 3.54 -10.85
CA MET A 149 -4.18 2.32 -11.58
C MET A 149 -5.42 1.52 -11.97
N TRP A 150 -5.30 0.74 -13.03
CA TRP A 150 -6.33 -0.23 -13.45
C TRP A 150 -5.71 -1.39 -14.20
N ARG A 151 -6.41 -2.54 -14.21
CA ARG A 151 -6.05 -3.69 -15.04
C ARG A 151 -6.73 -3.59 -16.41
N GLN A 152 -6.01 -3.90 -17.47
CA GLN A 152 -6.52 -4.05 -18.82
C GLN A 152 -5.90 -5.30 -19.46
N GLY A 153 -6.67 -6.41 -19.48
CA GLY A 153 -6.15 -7.72 -19.89
C GLY A 153 -5.04 -8.17 -18.94
N ASP A 154 -3.89 -8.53 -19.52
CA ASP A 154 -2.70 -8.97 -18.78
C ASP A 154 -1.74 -7.84 -18.41
N ASN A 155 -2.16 -6.58 -18.60
CA ASN A 155 -1.39 -5.42 -18.18
C ASN A 155 -2.08 -4.68 -17.03
N VAL A 156 -1.26 -4.17 -16.12
CA VAL A 156 -1.65 -3.16 -15.14
C VAL A 156 -1.13 -1.83 -15.61
N LYS A 157 -2.01 -0.83 -15.66
CA LYS A 157 -1.72 0.51 -16.15
C LYS A 157 -1.74 1.51 -15.00
N PHE A 158 -0.82 2.47 -15.05
CA PHE A 158 -0.66 3.52 -14.05
C PHE A 158 -0.69 4.89 -14.74
N LEU A 159 -1.75 5.65 -14.52
CA LEU A 159 -1.86 7.02 -15.05
C LEU A 159 -0.98 7.95 -14.22
N TYR A 160 -0.16 8.74 -14.88
CA TYR A 160 0.59 9.83 -14.27
C TYR A 160 0.52 11.09 -15.10
N LYS A 161 0.68 12.22 -14.42
CA LYS A 161 0.90 13.53 -15.04
C LYS A 161 2.38 13.87 -15.00
N ASP A 162 2.96 14.17 -16.15
CA ASP A 162 4.30 14.77 -16.24
C ASP A 162 4.25 16.19 -15.65
N LYS A 163 5.15 16.50 -14.73
CA LYS A 163 5.13 17.80 -14.04
C LYS A 163 5.77 18.93 -14.86
N LEU A 164 6.61 18.60 -15.84
CA LEU A 164 7.25 19.56 -16.72
C LEU A 164 6.32 19.95 -17.88
N THR A 165 5.71 18.97 -18.54
CA THR A 165 4.84 19.21 -19.70
C THR A 165 3.37 19.39 -19.32
N GLY A 166 2.96 18.86 -18.16
CA GLY A 166 1.57 18.82 -17.75
C GLY A 166 0.73 17.76 -18.46
N GLU A 167 1.33 16.95 -19.34
CA GLU A 167 0.63 15.91 -20.10
C GLU A 167 0.38 14.66 -19.26
N ALA A 168 -0.74 14.00 -19.52
CA ALA A 168 -1.08 12.73 -18.91
C ALA A 168 -0.54 11.57 -19.77
N GLN A 169 0.15 10.64 -19.13
CA GLN A 169 0.76 9.47 -19.76
C GLN A 169 0.51 8.23 -18.91
N THR A 170 0.87 7.05 -19.42
CA THR A 170 0.62 5.78 -18.75
C THR A 170 1.87 4.91 -18.73
N LEU A 171 2.25 4.49 -17.53
CA LEU A 171 3.22 3.40 -17.31
C LEU A 171 2.44 2.08 -17.32
N GLU A 172 3.02 1.03 -17.88
CA GLU A 172 2.39 -0.30 -17.89
C GLU A 172 3.27 -1.33 -17.19
N TYR A 173 2.65 -2.34 -16.59
CA TYR A 173 3.31 -3.53 -16.05
C TYR A 173 2.64 -4.77 -16.64
N SER A 174 3.41 -5.65 -17.25
CA SER A 174 2.92 -6.93 -17.78
C SER A 174 2.90 -7.98 -16.69
N LEU A 175 1.72 -8.56 -16.44
CA LEU A 175 1.52 -9.66 -15.48
C LEU A 175 2.20 -10.94 -15.96
N GLU A 176 2.23 -11.17 -17.27
CA GLU A 176 2.87 -12.30 -17.95
C GLU A 176 4.40 -12.20 -17.87
N ASN A 177 4.97 -11.08 -18.36
CA ASN A 177 6.43 -10.88 -18.40
C ASN A 177 7.03 -10.43 -17.06
N LYS A 178 6.16 -10.15 -16.07
CA LYS A 178 6.50 -9.66 -14.74
C LYS A 178 7.40 -8.42 -14.71
N ASN A 179 7.23 -7.50 -15.67
CA ASN A 179 8.08 -6.31 -15.80
C ASN A 179 7.31 -5.07 -16.27
N PHE A 180 7.87 -3.89 -16.02
CA PHE A 180 7.37 -2.62 -16.54
C PHE A 180 7.64 -2.48 -18.04
N ILE A 181 6.68 -1.90 -18.76
CA ILE A 181 6.72 -1.58 -20.18
C ILE A 181 6.61 -0.05 -20.32
N ASN A 182 7.33 0.52 -21.30
CA ASN A 182 7.37 1.96 -21.57
C ASN A 182 7.84 2.78 -20.35
N ASP A 183 8.82 2.25 -19.62
CA ASP A 183 9.38 2.95 -18.48
C ASP A 183 10.12 4.22 -18.94
N VAL A 184 9.84 5.33 -18.27
CA VAL A 184 10.44 6.63 -18.57
C VAL A 184 11.73 6.75 -17.75
N VAL A 185 12.89 6.58 -18.41
CA VAL A 185 14.22 6.87 -17.83
C VAL A 185 14.34 8.36 -17.51
#